data_AF-A0AA40ENI6-F1
#
_entry.id   AF-A0AA40ENI6-F1
#
_cell.length_a   1.000
_cell.length_b   1.000
_cell.length_c   1.000
_cell.angle_alpha   90.00
_cell.angle_beta   90.00
_cell.angle_gamma   90.00
#
_symmetry.space_group_name_H-M   'P 1'
#
loop_
_entity.id
_entity.type
_entity.pdbx_description
1 polymer ?
#
loop_
_entity_poly.entity_id
_entity_poly.type
_entity_poly.pdbx_seq_one_letter_code
_entity_poly.pdbx_strand_id
1 'polypeptide(L)'
;MKTFAIFAAFAALAGFVVAAPAPGVSLVARGLEASPAPLSYQQVVPIVDAGEAAVAKREIEARQGVYVTIHINWSGGGGWIGPVNRGACADLVVSWKNVISSFGPDSPLVCWIYDGDWCTGDWYGPIYNPGIADLTTIGFNDRINSFICW
;
A
#
# COMPACT_ATOMS: atom_id res chain seq x y z
N MET A 1 6.93 55.28 -24.87
CA MET A 1 8.32 55.76 -24.78
C MET A 1 9.16 54.69 -24.08
N LYS A 2 10.25 54.28 -24.74
CA LYS A 2 11.45 53.57 -24.23
C LYS A 2 11.35 52.08 -23.81
N THR A 3 11.52 51.25 -24.84
CA THR A 3 12.46 50.12 -24.95
C THR A 3 13.51 49.95 -23.86
N PHE A 4 13.75 48.70 -23.43
CA PHE A 4 15.08 48.14 -23.19
C PHE A 4 15.10 46.63 -23.53
N ALA A 5 16.00 46.24 -24.41
CA ALA A 5 16.35 44.88 -24.79
C ALA A 5 17.74 44.57 -24.22
N ILE A 6 17.97 43.37 -23.69
CA ILE A 6 19.33 42.79 -23.57
C ILE A 6 19.25 41.29 -23.86
N PHE A 7 19.99 40.90 -24.89
CA PHE A 7 20.35 39.55 -25.31
C PHE A 7 21.33 38.90 -24.33
N ALA A 8 21.23 37.58 -24.12
CA ALA A 8 22.41 36.75 -23.83
C ALA A 8 22.15 35.31 -24.29
N ALA A 9 22.89 34.90 -25.32
CA ALA A 9 22.96 33.56 -25.86
C ALA A 9 23.76 32.65 -24.93
N PHE A 10 23.29 31.41 -24.70
CA PHE A 10 24.12 30.34 -24.15
C PHE A 10 24.30 29.23 -25.18
N ALA A 11 25.57 28.95 -25.45
CA ALA A 11 26.07 28.12 -26.52
C ALA A 11 25.85 26.63 -26.28
N ALA A 12 25.61 25.92 -27.39
CA ALA A 12 25.59 24.47 -27.50
C ALA A 12 26.99 23.86 -27.30
N LEU A 13 27.06 22.73 -26.61
CA LEU A 13 28.20 21.81 -26.66
C LEU A 13 27.67 20.38 -26.76
N ALA A 14 27.71 19.87 -28.00
CA ALA A 14 27.50 18.47 -28.34
C ALA A 14 28.77 17.68 -28.00
N GLY A 15 28.63 16.61 -27.22
CA GLY A 15 29.68 15.62 -26.98
C GLY A 15 29.28 14.27 -27.55
N PHE A 16 29.75 13.97 -28.77
CA PHE A 16 29.77 12.61 -29.31
C PHE A 16 31.02 11.90 -28.79
N VAL A 17 30.85 10.75 -28.14
CA VAL A 17 31.96 9.84 -27.83
C VAL A 17 31.81 8.58 -28.67
N VAL A 18 32.90 8.28 -29.37
CA VAL A 18 33.12 7.26 -30.39
C VAL A 18 33.03 5.83 -29.83
N ALA A 19 32.33 4.96 -30.56
CA ALA A 19 32.34 3.51 -30.36
C ALA A 19 33.61 2.89 -30.96
N ALA A 20 34.32 2.06 -30.20
CA ALA A 20 35.46 1.28 -30.64
C ALA A 20 35.06 -0.18 -30.90
N PRO A 21 35.53 -0.84 -31.99
CA PRO A 21 35.33 -2.26 -32.21
C PRO A 21 36.60 -3.11 -31.96
N ALA A 22 36.34 -4.43 -31.80
CA ALA A 22 37.21 -5.61 -31.97
C ALA A 22 37.93 -6.17 -30.72
N PRO A 23 38.37 -7.45 -30.71
CA PRO A 23 38.20 -8.57 -31.65
C PRO A 23 37.61 -9.84 -31.00
N GLY A 24 37.33 -10.86 -31.83
CA GLY A 24 36.69 -12.11 -31.42
C GLY A 24 37.60 -13.24 -30.90
N VAL A 25 36.88 -14.31 -30.55
CA VAL A 25 37.22 -15.74 -30.42
C VAL A 25 38.01 -16.20 -29.18
N SER A 26 37.34 -16.96 -28.31
CA SER A 26 37.85 -18.26 -27.83
C SER A 26 36.70 -19.09 -27.23
N LEU A 27 36.17 -20.02 -28.02
CA LEU A 27 35.30 -21.10 -27.54
C LEU A 27 36.21 -22.16 -26.90
N VAL A 28 36.45 -22.04 -25.60
CA VAL A 28 37.06 -23.11 -24.83
C VAL A 28 35.95 -24.12 -24.51
N ALA A 29 35.96 -25.24 -25.21
CA ALA A 29 35.23 -26.45 -24.82
C ALA A 29 35.79 -26.92 -23.47
N ARG A 30 35.15 -26.49 -22.38
CA ARG A 30 35.31 -27.10 -21.06
C ARG A 30 34.32 -28.26 -20.93
N GLY A 31 34.85 -29.35 -20.40
CA GLY A 31 34.30 -30.69 -20.52
C GLY A 31 32.88 -30.88 -20.01
N LEU A 32 32.31 -31.98 -20.47
CA LEU A 32 31.12 -32.61 -19.89
C LEU A 32 31.41 -32.98 -18.43
N GLU A 33 31.14 -32.05 -17.52
CA GLU A 33 30.99 -32.33 -16.10
C GLU A 33 29.72 -33.17 -15.97
N ALA A 34 29.87 -34.42 -15.53
CA ALA A 34 28.74 -35.32 -15.30
C ALA A 34 27.74 -34.64 -14.35
N SER A 35 26.50 -34.51 -14.81
CA SER A 35 25.38 -33.98 -14.03
C SER A 35 25.32 -34.72 -12.69
N PRO A 36 25.42 -34.04 -11.53
CA PRO A 36 25.23 -34.71 -10.26
C PRO A 36 23.82 -35.32 -10.24
N ALA A 37 23.74 -36.57 -9.76
CA ALA A 37 22.47 -37.28 -9.63
C ALA A 37 21.42 -36.37 -8.93
N PRO A 38 20.14 -36.41 -9.35
CA PRO A 38 19.13 -35.58 -8.75
C PRO A 38 19.10 -35.86 -7.25
N LEU A 39 19.23 -34.80 -6.46
CA LEU A 39 19.05 -34.86 -5.02
C LEU A 39 17.69 -35.52 -4.76
N SER A 40 17.73 -36.64 -4.05
CA SER A 40 16.55 -37.31 -3.50
C SER A 40 15.65 -36.24 -2.88
N TYR A 41 14.42 -36.15 -3.39
CA TYR A 41 13.40 -35.26 -2.86
C TYR A 41 13.04 -35.77 -1.45
N GLN A 42 13.81 -35.34 -0.46
CA GLN A 42 13.42 -35.43 0.93
C GLN A 42 12.14 -34.61 1.02
N GLN A 43 11.01 -35.31 1.15
CA GLN A 43 9.70 -34.71 1.21
C GLN A 43 9.68 -33.68 2.33
N VAL A 44 9.63 -32.40 1.97
CA VAL A 44 9.45 -31.30 2.91
C VAL A 44 8.02 -31.42 3.40
N VAL A 45 7.82 -32.09 4.54
CA VAL A 45 6.54 -32.05 5.23
C VAL A 45 6.32 -30.61 5.70
N PRO A 46 5.21 -29.95 5.31
CA PRO A 46 4.91 -28.64 5.85
C PRO A 46 4.68 -28.79 7.35
N ILE A 47 5.57 -28.22 8.15
CA ILE A 47 5.32 -27.92 9.56
C ILE A 47 4.26 -26.81 9.58
N VAL A 48 3.01 -27.20 9.38
CA VAL A 48 1.88 -26.41 9.88
C VAL A 48 1.55 -26.99 11.25
N ASP A 49 2.42 -26.68 12.22
CA ASP A 49 2.00 -26.81 13.61
C ASP A 49 0.80 -25.88 13.78
N ALA A 50 -0.39 -26.48 13.97
CA ALA A 50 -1.62 -25.72 14.07
C ALA A 50 -1.59 -24.71 15.24
N GLY A 51 -0.74 -24.95 16.24
CA GLY A 51 -0.45 -24.02 17.32
C GLY A 51 0.31 -22.79 16.83
N GLU A 52 1.41 -22.97 16.10
CA GLU A 52 2.17 -21.87 15.51
C GLU A 52 1.33 -21.04 14.53
N ALA A 53 0.54 -21.70 13.67
CA ALA A 53 -0.38 -21.01 12.77
C ALA A 53 -1.46 -20.22 13.53
N ALA A 54 -1.97 -20.74 14.65
CA ALA A 54 -2.93 -20.03 15.48
C ALA A 54 -2.31 -18.84 16.23
N VAL A 55 -1.05 -18.94 16.65
CA VAL A 55 -0.31 -17.83 17.27
C VAL A 55 -0.04 -16.72 16.24
N ALA A 56 0.46 -17.09 15.06
CA ALA A 56 0.70 -16.14 13.96
C ALA A 56 -0.59 -15.45 13.53
N LYS A 57 -1.70 -16.19 13.43
CA LYS A 57 -3.03 -15.62 13.14
C LYS A 57 -3.44 -14.59 14.19
N ARG A 58 -3.31 -14.92 15.48
CA ARG A 58 -3.64 -13.99 16.57
C ARG A 58 -2.76 -12.74 16.55
N GLU A 59 -1.47 -12.89 16.23
CA GLU A 59 -0.56 -11.74 16.13
C GLU A 59 -0.93 -10.83 14.95
N ILE A 60 -1.26 -11.39 13.79
CA ILE A 60 -1.72 -10.62 12.63
C ILE A 60 -3.05 -9.92 12.95
N GLU A 61 -4.02 -10.63 13.53
CA GLU A 61 -5.31 -10.05 13.94
C GLU A 61 -5.14 -8.93 14.97
N ALA A 62 -4.17 -9.06 15.89
CA ALA A 62 -3.86 -8.03 16.89
C ALA A 62 -3.23 -6.75 16.30
N ARG A 63 -2.80 -6.78 15.04
CA ARG A 63 -2.13 -5.66 14.37
C ARG A 63 -2.92 -5.10 13.19
N GLN A 64 -4.19 -5.48 13.03
CA GLN A 64 -5.05 -4.99 11.95
C GLN A 64 -5.67 -3.64 12.27
N GLY A 65 -5.92 -2.86 11.23
CA GLY A 65 -6.46 -1.51 11.33
C GLY A 65 -7.11 -1.05 10.04
N VAL A 66 -7.21 0.27 9.91
CA VAL A 66 -7.75 0.93 8.72
C VAL A 66 -6.75 1.97 8.24
N TYR A 67 -6.49 1.99 6.94
CA TYR A 67 -5.75 3.06 6.30
C TYR A 67 -6.70 4.13 5.78
N VAL A 68 -6.37 5.40 6.05
CA VAL A 68 -7.19 6.55 5.67
C VAL A 68 -6.33 7.63 5.04
N THR A 69 -6.93 8.40 4.14
CA THR A 69 -6.29 9.59 3.57
C THR A 69 -7.26 10.76 3.46
N ILE A 70 -6.73 11.99 3.54
CA ILE A 70 -7.54 13.23 3.49
C ILE A 70 -7.94 13.64 2.07
N HIS A 71 -7.38 13.01 1.05
CA HIS A 71 -7.83 13.16 -0.33
C HIS A 71 -8.25 11.82 -0.91
N ILE A 72 -9.07 11.89 -1.95
CA ILE A 72 -9.51 10.73 -2.72
C ILE A 72 -8.31 10.03 -3.39
N ASN A 73 -8.54 8.81 -3.85
CA ASN A 73 -7.58 7.94 -4.51
C ASN A 73 -6.30 7.68 -3.68
N TRP A 74 -6.47 7.50 -2.37
CA TRP A 74 -5.37 7.19 -1.44
C TRP A 74 -4.24 8.22 -1.45
N SER A 75 -4.59 9.50 -1.66
CA SER A 75 -3.62 10.59 -1.81
C SER A 75 -3.68 11.60 -0.67
N GLY A 76 -2.68 12.49 -0.59
CA GLY A 76 -2.57 13.49 0.46
C GLY A 76 -2.05 12.93 1.79
N GLY A 77 -2.32 13.66 2.88
CA GLY A 77 -2.01 13.20 4.23
C GLY A 77 -2.75 11.89 4.54
N GLY A 78 -2.01 10.86 4.92
CA GLY A 78 -2.53 9.53 5.20
C GLY A 78 -2.04 8.97 6.53
N GLY A 79 -2.80 8.05 7.10
CA GLY A 79 -2.50 7.44 8.38
C GLY A 79 -3.11 6.05 8.48
N TRP A 80 -2.43 5.18 9.22
CA TRP A 80 -2.96 3.89 9.60
C TRP A 80 -3.49 3.98 11.04
N ILE A 81 -4.75 3.62 11.22
CA ILE A 81 -5.46 3.67 12.50
C ILE A 81 -5.65 2.25 12.98
N GLY A 82 -4.91 1.89 14.02
CA GLY A 82 -5.04 0.60 14.68
C GLY A 82 -4.15 0.48 15.91
N PRO A 83 -4.19 -0.67 16.59
CA PRO A 83 -5.04 -1.82 16.25
C PRO A 83 -6.53 -1.55 16.53
N VAL A 84 -7.41 -2.05 15.67
CA VAL A 84 -8.86 -1.93 15.87
C VAL A 84 -9.39 -3.05 16.75
N ASN A 85 -10.24 -2.71 17.71
CA ASN A 85 -10.90 -3.69 18.55
C ASN A 85 -12.18 -4.17 17.86
N ARG A 86 -12.18 -5.41 17.36
CA ARG A 86 -13.29 -5.97 16.58
C ARG A 86 -14.59 -5.95 17.38
N GLY A 87 -15.67 -5.48 16.77
CA GLY A 87 -16.98 -5.33 17.39
C GLY A 87 -17.10 -4.18 18.40
N ALA A 88 -16.05 -3.38 18.59
CA ALA A 88 -16.10 -2.16 19.38
C ALA A 88 -16.02 -0.92 18.49
N CYS A 89 -16.79 0.10 18.82
CA CYS A 89 -16.73 1.37 18.12
C CYS A 89 -15.39 2.09 18.39
N ALA A 90 -14.79 2.63 17.35
CA ALA A 90 -13.61 3.47 17.42
C ALA A 90 -13.96 4.90 16.97
N ASP A 91 -13.87 5.84 17.92
CA ASP A 91 -13.95 7.27 17.61
C ASP A 91 -12.64 7.76 17.01
N LEU A 92 -12.76 8.56 15.94
CA LEU A 92 -11.61 9.22 15.36
C LEU A 92 -11.09 10.32 16.29
N VAL A 93 -9.77 10.45 16.38
CA VAL A 93 -9.17 11.64 16.99
C VAL A 93 -9.47 12.89 16.14
N VAL A 94 -9.40 14.07 16.76
CA VAL A 94 -9.85 15.33 16.14
C VAL A 94 -9.21 15.63 14.78
N SER A 95 -7.98 15.17 14.54
CA SER A 95 -7.26 15.38 13.27
C SER A 95 -7.81 14.56 12.09
N TRP A 96 -8.62 13.54 12.37
CA TRP A 96 -9.20 12.65 11.36
C TRP A 96 -10.71 12.82 11.20
N LYS A 97 -11.36 13.53 12.13
CA LYS A 97 -12.80 13.81 12.08
C LYS A 97 -13.13 14.72 10.89
N ASN A 98 -14.13 14.32 10.09
CA ASN A 98 -14.68 15.12 8.99
C ASN A 98 -13.65 15.58 7.95
N VAL A 99 -12.60 14.81 7.71
CA VAL A 99 -11.56 15.14 6.71
C VAL A 99 -11.12 13.94 5.88
N ILE A 100 -11.62 12.74 6.17
CA ILE A 100 -11.25 11.52 5.45
C ILE A 100 -12.00 11.48 4.13
N SER A 101 -11.24 11.27 3.05
CA SER A 101 -11.73 11.15 1.68
C SER A 101 -11.43 9.79 1.02
N SER A 102 -10.54 8.98 1.62
CA SER A 102 -10.38 7.55 1.29
C SER A 102 -10.32 6.70 2.57
N PHE A 103 -10.96 5.53 2.58
CA PHE A 103 -11.02 4.64 3.74
C PHE A 103 -10.88 3.17 3.34
N GLY A 104 -9.89 2.47 3.91
CA GLY A 104 -9.52 1.10 3.54
C GLY A 104 -9.20 0.22 4.73
N PRO A 105 -10.02 -0.79 5.05
CA PRO A 105 -9.70 -1.72 6.12
C PRO A 105 -8.70 -2.79 5.68
N ASP A 106 -7.80 -3.17 6.59
CA ASP A 106 -6.89 -4.30 6.37
C ASP A 106 -7.67 -5.61 6.22
N SER A 107 -7.20 -6.52 5.38
CA SER A 107 -7.81 -7.86 5.29
C SER A 107 -7.56 -8.66 6.59
N PRO A 108 -8.58 -9.38 7.13
CA PRO A 108 -9.90 -9.64 6.58
C PRO A 108 -11.01 -8.80 7.24
N LEU A 109 -10.70 -7.61 7.73
CA LEU A 109 -11.69 -6.77 8.44
C LEU A 109 -12.83 -6.35 7.51
N VAL A 110 -14.02 -6.29 8.09
CA VAL A 110 -15.21 -5.69 7.47
C VAL A 110 -15.68 -4.54 8.32
N CYS A 111 -15.77 -3.33 7.76
CA CYS A 111 -16.03 -2.13 8.54
C CYS A 111 -17.28 -1.37 8.11
N TRP A 112 -17.82 -0.60 9.05
CA TRP A 112 -18.88 0.39 8.84
C TRP A 112 -18.38 1.73 9.37
N ILE A 113 -18.61 2.79 8.59
CA ILE A 113 -18.24 4.17 8.92
C ILE A 113 -19.49 4.95 9.30
N TYR A 114 -19.33 5.90 10.22
CA TYR A 114 -20.43 6.70 10.79
C TYR A 114 -20.05 8.18 10.77
N ASP A 115 -21.05 9.04 10.60
CA ASP A 115 -20.86 10.50 10.67
C ASP A 115 -21.06 11.10 12.07
N GLY A 116 -21.49 10.30 13.04
CA GLY A 116 -21.47 10.65 14.46
C GLY A 116 -20.31 10.00 15.21
N ASP A 117 -20.09 10.47 16.43
CA ASP A 117 -19.25 9.77 17.42
C ASP A 117 -19.99 8.54 17.97
N TRP A 118 -19.26 7.62 18.58
CA TRP A 118 -19.78 6.39 19.19
C TRP A 118 -20.61 5.52 18.23
N CYS A 119 -20.29 5.54 16.93
CA CYS A 119 -20.97 4.79 15.88
C CYS A 119 -22.46 5.11 15.83
N THR A 120 -22.76 6.41 15.94
CA THR A 120 -24.11 6.97 15.82
C THR A 120 -24.25 7.79 14.53
N GLY A 121 -25.48 8.18 14.18
CA GLY A 121 -25.75 9.00 13.00
C GLY A 121 -25.94 8.18 11.71
N ASP A 122 -25.74 8.84 10.58
CA ASP A 122 -25.74 8.17 9.27
C ASP A 122 -24.53 7.25 9.17
N TRP A 123 -24.69 6.18 8.39
CA TRP A 123 -23.65 5.17 8.26
C TRP A 123 -23.56 4.62 6.84
N TYR A 124 -22.38 4.07 6.53
CA TYR A 124 -22.15 3.33 5.30
C TYR A 124 -21.33 2.06 5.58
N GLY A 125 -21.72 0.96 4.94
CA GLY A 125 -21.04 -0.32 4.99
C GLY A 125 -21.93 -1.45 4.48
N PRO A 126 -21.45 -2.71 4.42
CA PRO A 126 -20.10 -3.15 4.78
C PRO A 126 -19.01 -2.68 3.80
N ILE A 127 -17.83 -2.33 4.32
CA ILE A 127 -16.63 -1.99 3.56
C ILE A 127 -15.59 -3.11 3.75
N TYR A 128 -15.11 -3.67 2.64
CA TYR A 128 -14.07 -4.70 2.59
C TYR A 128 -12.80 -4.14 1.99
N ASN A 129 -11.64 -4.73 2.29
CA ASN A 129 -10.38 -4.47 1.58
C ASN A 129 -10.57 -4.55 0.04
N PRO A 130 -10.11 -3.58 -0.77
CA PRO A 130 -9.24 -2.44 -0.45
C PRO A 130 -9.94 -1.20 0.13
N GLY A 131 -11.26 -1.22 0.26
CA GLY A 131 -12.07 -0.12 0.72
C GLY A 131 -12.53 0.81 -0.39
N ILE A 132 -12.77 2.07 -0.02
CA ILE A 132 -13.33 3.08 -0.90
C ILE A 132 -12.29 4.16 -1.10
N ALA A 133 -11.74 4.19 -2.32
CA ALA A 133 -10.75 5.16 -2.73
C ALA A 133 -11.35 6.57 -2.88
N ASP A 134 -12.64 6.68 -3.19
CA ASP A 134 -13.30 7.98 -3.38
C ASP A 134 -14.64 7.99 -2.64
N LEU A 135 -14.65 8.58 -1.44
CA LEU A 135 -15.84 8.65 -0.61
C LEU A 135 -16.91 9.62 -1.16
N THR A 136 -16.60 10.43 -2.18
CA THR A 136 -17.61 11.24 -2.87
C THR A 136 -18.62 10.37 -3.61
N THR A 137 -18.20 9.18 -4.06
CA THR A 137 -19.05 8.22 -4.79
C THR A 137 -20.22 7.68 -3.96
N ILE A 138 -20.11 7.75 -2.63
CA ILE A 138 -21.12 7.29 -1.68
C ILE A 138 -21.67 8.42 -0.80
N GLY A 139 -21.31 9.68 -1.08
CA GLY A 139 -21.76 10.84 -0.31
C GLY A 139 -21.23 10.89 1.13
N PHE A 140 -20.08 10.28 1.40
CA PHE A 140 -19.47 10.17 2.73
C PHE A 140 -18.11 10.89 2.86
N ASN A 141 -17.73 11.66 1.84
CA ASN A 141 -16.51 12.45 1.83
C ASN A 141 -16.50 13.46 2.97
N ASP A 142 -15.41 13.50 3.75
CA ASP A 142 -15.23 14.46 4.84
C ASP A 142 -16.34 14.41 5.91
N ARG A 143 -16.95 13.24 6.11
CA ARG A 143 -18.04 13.05 7.10
C ARG A 143 -17.71 12.09 8.23
N ILE A 144 -16.72 11.23 8.06
CA ILE A 144 -16.46 10.15 9.02
C ILE A 144 -16.00 10.72 10.37
N ASN A 145 -16.65 10.30 11.45
CA ASN A 145 -16.29 10.63 12.83
C ASN A 145 -15.99 9.39 13.68
N SER A 146 -16.59 8.24 13.35
CA SER A 146 -16.29 6.97 14.01
C SER A 146 -16.47 5.79 13.05
N PHE A 147 -15.94 4.63 13.43
CA PHE A 147 -16.09 3.40 12.65
C PHE A 147 -16.07 2.16 13.55
N ILE A 148 -16.61 1.05 13.06
CA ILE A 148 -16.56 -0.27 13.70
C ILE A 148 -16.15 -1.30 12.68
N CYS A 149 -15.33 -2.28 13.09
CA CYS A 149 -14.84 -3.35 12.23
C CYS A 149 -15.06 -4.72 12.87
N TRP A 150 -15.17 -5.77 12.05
CA TRP A 150 -15.37 -7.16 12.45
C TRP A 150 -14.34 -8.10 11.85
#